data_AF-A0A8K0Y5N0-F1
#
_entry.id   AF-A0A8K0Y5N0-F1
#
_cell.length_a   1.000
_cell.length_b   1.000
_cell.length_c   1.000
_cell.angle_alpha   90.00
_cell.angle_beta   90.00
_cell.angle_gamma   90.00
#
_symmetry.space_group_name_H-M   'P 1'
#
loop_
_entity.id
_entity.type
_entity.pdbx_description
1 polymer ?
#
loop_
_entity_poly.entity_id
_entity_poly.type
_entity_poly.pdbx_seq_one_letter_code
_entity_poly.pdbx_strand_id
1 'polypeptide(L)' 'MDKLDYVHVMAQGKMIKEGPKELADELEQKGYSWLGIQDATEQPAS' A
#
# COMPACT_ATOMS: atom_id res chain seq x y z
N MET A 1 -8.06 23.82 5.27
CA MET A 1 -7.38 23.30 4.05
C MET A 1 -6.24 22.42 4.54
N ASP A 2 -6.62 21.30 5.13
CA ASP A 2 -5.80 20.62 6.13
C ASP A 2 -4.98 19.55 5.44
N LYS A 3 -3.78 19.98 5.04
CA LYS A 3 -2.54 19.21 5.02
C LYS A 3 -2.74 17.69 4.79
N LEU A 4 -2.80 17.31 3.50
CA LEU A 4 -2.87 15.92 3.03
C LEU A 4 -1.56 15.15 3.28
N ASP A 5 -1.09 15.07 4.53
CA ASP A 5 0.06 14.23 4.90
C ASP A 5 -0.40 12.81 5.28
N TYR A 6 -1.35 12.24 4.53
CA TYR A 6 -1.83 10.86 4.72
C TYR A 6 -1.65 10.05 3.43
N VAL A 7 -0.85 9.01 3.52
CA VAL A 7 -0.54 8.06 2.46
C VAL A 7 -1.50 6.88 2.61
N HIS A 8 -2.29 6.62 1.57
CA HIS A 8 -3.12 5.43 1.48
C HIS A 8 -2.50 4.44 0.50
N VAL A 9 -2.24 3.24 0.98
CA VAL A 9 -1.72 2.13 0.19
C VAL A 9 -2.89 1.19 -0.13
N MET A 10 -3.16 1.04 -1.43
CA MET A 10 -4.21 0.16 -1.95
C MET A 10 -3.59 -1.00 -2.71
N ALA A 11 -4.13 -2.20 -2.51
CA ALA A 11 -3.79 -3.40 -3.28
C ALA A 11 -5.05 -4.23 -3.51
N GLN A 12 -5.17 -4.83 -4.70
CA GLN A 12 -6.32 -5.67 -5.08
C GLN A 12 -7.70 -5.01 -4.85
N GLY A 13 -7.78 -3.69 -5.06
CA GLY A 13 -9.03 -2.93 -4.83
C GLY A 13 -9.44 -2.78 -3.36
N LYS A 14 -8.54 -3.10 -2.41
CA LYS A 14 -8.75 -2.90 -0.98
C LYS A 14 -7.64 -2.03 -0.38
N MET A 15 -7.99 -1.23 0.62
CA MET A 15 -7.02 -0.50 1.41
C MET A 15 -6.28 -1.48 2.33
N ILE A 16 -4.97 -1.58 2.15
CA ILE A 16 -4.12 -2.48 2.94
C ILE A 16 -3.37 -1.74 4.04
N LYS A 17 -3.08 -0.45 3.84
CA LYS A 17 -2.43 0.37 4.85
C LYS A 17 -2.71 1.85 4.63
N GLU A 18 -2.81 2.59 5.71
CA GLU A 18 -2.86 4.05 5.69
C GLU A 18 -1.95 4.59 6.79
N GLY A 19 -1.37 5.76 6.59
CA GLY A 19 -0.49 6.36 7.56
C GLY A 19 0.05 7.71 7.14
N PRO A 20 0.84 8.37 8.00
CA PRO A 20 1.41 9.68 7.70
C PRO A 20 2.47 9.58 6.60
N LYS A 21 2.98 10.72 6.13
CA LYS A 21 4.04 10.80 5.09
C LYS A 21 5.28 9.93 5.34
N GLU A 22 5.55 9.54 6.58
CA GLU A 22 6.63 8.61 6.96
C GLU A 22 6.42 7.22 6.33
N LEU A 23 5.17 6.83 6.08
CA LEU A 23 4.84 5.59 5.38
C LEU A 23 5.39 5.60 3.94
N ALA A 24 5.40 6.76 3.27
CA ALA A 24 6.00 6.86 1.93
C ALA A 24 7.52 6.65 1.99
N ASP A 25 8.20 7.28 2.96
CA ASP A 25 9.64 7.13 3.16
C ASP A 25 10.03 5.67 3.48
N GLU A 26 9.24 4.99 4.33
CA GLU A 26 9.42 3.56 4.59
C GLU A 26 9.17 2.70 3.36
N LEU A 27 8.22 3.05 2.48
CA LEU A 27 7.99 2.33 1.22
C LEU A 27 9.14 2.52 0.24
N GLU A 28 9.75 3.70 0.21
CA GLU A 28 10.96 3.96 -0.60
C GLU A 28 12.16 3.17 -0.07
N GLN A 29 12.34 3.10 1.26
CA GLN A 29 13.47 2.39 1.87
C GLN A 29 13.31 0.87 1.92
N LYS A 30 12.13 0.35 2.30
CA LYS A 30 11.85 -1.09 2.48
C LYS A 30 11.17 -1.74 1.29
N GLY A 31 10.71 -0.95 0.31
CA GLY A 31 9.95 -1.44 -0.84
C GLY A 31 8.53 -1.88 -0.49
N TYR A 32 7.76 -2.37 -1.45
CA TYR A 32 6.39 -2.88 -1.21
C TYR A 32 6.36 -4.30 -0.62
N SER A 33 7.52 -4.95 -0.45
CA SER A 33 7.61 -6.35 -0.02
C SER A 33 7.16 -6.58 1.42
N TRP A 34 7.34 -5.60 2.31
CA TRP A 34 6.94 -5.72 3.73
C TRP A 34 5.43 -5.58 3.94
N LEU A 35 4.72 -5.04 2.95
CA LEU A 35 3.27 -4.93 3.00
C LEU A 35 2.60 -6.29 2.91
N GLY A 36 3.36 -7.38 2.67
CA GLY A 36 2.83 -8.73 2.62
C GLY A 36 1.72 -8.84 1.58
N ILE A 37 1.80 -8.04 0.52
CA ILE A 37 0.94 -8.16 -0.66
C ILE A 37 1.35 -9.48 -1.30
N GLN A 38 0.79 -10.55 -0.75
CA GLN A 38 0.66 -11.80 -1.45
C GLN A 38 -0.26 -11.43 -2.60
N ASP A 39 0.34 -11.23 -3.77
CA ASP A 39 -0.39 -11.04 -4.99
C ASP A 39 -1.31 -12.24 -5.08
N ALA A 40 -2.59 -12.08 -4.73
CA ALA A 40 -3.60 -13.05 -5.08
C ALA A 40 -3.81 -12.89 -6.60
N THR A 41 -2.78 -13.25 -7.37
CA THR A 41 -2.84 -13.58 -8.78
C THR A 41 -3.57 -14.90 -9.00
N GLU A 42 -4.26 -15.45 -8.01
CA GLU A 42 -5.36 -16.39 -8.24
C GLU A 42 -6.56 -15.63 -8.84
N GLN A 43 -6.36 -15.08 -10.04
CA GLN A 43 -7.44 -14.99 -11.01
C GLN A 43 -7.56 -16.40 -11.61
N PRO A 44 -8.55 -17.24 -11.20
CA PRO A 44 -8.89 -18.37 -12.02
C PRO A 44 -9.37 -17.81 -13.36
N ALA A 45 -8.73 -18.25 -14.43
CA ALA A 45 -9.09 -17.96 -15.80
C ALA A 45 -10.62 -18.08 -15.99
N SER A 46 -11.22 -17.08 -16.64
CA SER A 46 -12.48 -17.27 -17.36
C SER A 46 -12.19 -17.50 -18.83
#